data_AF-A0A8D9EJM7-F1
#
_entry.id   AF-A0A8D9EJM7-F1
#
_cell.length_a   1.000
_cell.length_b   1.000
_cell.length_c   1.000
_cell.angle_alpha   90.00
_cell.angle_beta   90.00
_cell.angle_gamma   90.00
#
_symmetry.space_group_name_H-M   'P 1'
#
loop_
_entity.id
_entity.type
_entity.pdbx_description
1 polymer ?
#
loop_
_entity_poly.entity_id
_entity_poly.type
_entity_poly.pdbx_seq_one_letter_code
_entity_poly.pdbx_strand_id
1 'polypeptide(L)'
;TRKACPYHYQVAKLNRSVYCFSYKEGLPVSPDSIFVLEALLLVLAVSDTTTPYILKTALKCTVSLCQSNLSLCSQFVDLIGNQMLNESNTQSALLCEALAAIGNLEPQVLKPFQPSILKKLNHGHYNQSKTMLYTLLFQIHAGSNFAQSNFLQYISPLNSIPLWDIYKVARSAARYGHHNICLYILNNISHKICSENLYFWLISFQYLSQGENFLKTGTEGENRNVYIENLEKSITCYCKALSSLKAANVFTNQVIEYVNLRCELLQDVSRLLATCNSLCTTPPPAIASTVAQTTRDDLHRFGHITTQLRKRSLEFHALIESYDRLYELCFDLDNSSLLNIKIFKYMSSLLEYSINMIVCTNNQYMEQPLLDIEDVDSLSLEHKIMIKYCNEILQLTKLNFNAMPKVITHKKINIVKRQCQILMDTPMCFPRFIFQSLQSTQIKLSIQPERKFNTQGTETVTIQNSHELIIKVEGVIEKMSRVPQFRSIKNVRIHLNSQLLMRSVHDASKLPDASAVKALKQEVPAHNDFFTAEFLLSFQIGGSHQIQISASLVDLEDKTWHTGPRHTLTVKVHDEIHHNRPGVSN
;
A
#
# COMPACT_ATOMS: atom_id res chain seq x y z
N THR A 1 21.99 40.58 -22.73
CA THR A 1 21.49 39.79 -21.58
C THR A 1 20.55 38.63 -21.95
N ARG A 2 19.77 38.67 -23.04
CA ARG A 2 18.91 37.52 -23.47
C ARG A 2 19.64 36.26 -24.00
N LYS A 3 20.91 36.35 -24.41
CA LYS A 3 21.65 35.23 -25.03
C LYS A 3 22.45 34.33 -24.06
N ALA A 4 22.63 34.73 -22.79
CA ALA A 4 23.45 33.97 -21.83
C ALA A 4 22.67 32.87 -21.06
N CYS A 5 21.36 33.03 -20.92
CA CYS A 5 20.51 32.14 -20.12
C CYS A 5 20.46 30.66 -20.61
N PRO A 6 20.44 30.35 -21.92
CA PRO A 6 20.41 28.96 -22.40
C PRO A 6 21.72 28.20 -22.13
N TYR A 7 22.86 28.90 -22.16
CA TYR A 7 24.18 28.29 -22.00
C TYR A 7 24.44 27.90 -20.55
N HIS A 8 24.22 28.82 -19.60
CA HIS A 8 24.33 28.53 -18.17
C HIS A 8 23.35 27.43 -17.73
N TYR A 9 22.19 27.33 -18.39
CA TYR A 9 21.21 26.26 -18.18
C TYR A 9 21.72 24.87 -18.60
N GLN A 10 22.35 24.74 -19.76
CA GLN A 10 22.91 23.46 -20.22
C GLN A 10 24.09 23.02 -19.35
N VAL A 11 24.92 23.98 -18.94
CA VAL A 11 26.04 23.76 -18.01
C VAL A 11 25.52 23.26 -16.65
N ALA A 12 24.46 23.85 -16.10
CA ALA A 12 23.87 23.38 -14.83
C ALA A 12 23.33 21.94 -14.91
N LYS A 13 22.70 21.56 -16.03
CA LYS A 13 22.25 20.17 -16.25
C LYS A 13 23.40 19.18 -16.36
N LEU A 14 24.43 19.54 -17.13
CA LEU A 14 25.60 18.70 -17.33
C LEU A 14 26.37 18.53 -16.02
N ASN A 15 26.61 19.63 -15.30
CA ASN A 15 27.26 19.61 -13.98
C ASN A 15 26.45 18.79 -12.98
N ARG A 16 25.12 18.88 -12.98
CA ARG A 16 24.27 17.99 -12.17
C ARG A 16 24.47 16.52 -12.53
N SER A 17 24.43 16.15 -13.82
CA SER A 17 24.60 14.75 -14.21
C SER A 17 25.97 14.20 -13.82
N VAL A 18 27.04 14.99 -14.00
CA VAL A 18 28.40 14.61 -13.64
C VAL A 18 28.54 14.51 -12.12
N TYR A 19 28.00 15.47 -11.36
CA TYR A 19 28.03 15.47 -9.90
C TYR A 19 27.27 14.26 -9.32
N CYS A 20 26.02 14.03 -9.75
CA CYS A 20 25.22 12.91 -9.27
C CYS A 20 25.86 11.56 -9.59
N PHE A 21 26.43 11.41 -10.78
CA PHE A 21 27.16 10.21 -11.17
C PHE A 21 28.42 10.03 -10.30
N SER A 22 29.24 11.08 -10.18
CA SER A 22 30.47 11.04 -9.38
C SER A 22 30.19 10.70 -7.92
N TYR A 23 29.13 11.26 -7.35
CA TYR A 23 28.74 10.95 -5.97
C TYR A 23 28.26 9.50 -5.81
N LYS A 24 27.44 8.99 -6.73
CA LYS A 24 26.96 7.59 -6.69
C LYS A 24 28.09 6.57 -6.82
N GLU A 25 29.10 6.88 -7.63
CA GLU A 25 30.28 6.03 -7.84
C GLU A 25 31.40 6.28 -6.82
N GLY A 26 31.19 7.14 -5.81
CA GLY A 26 32.19 7.45 -4.78
C GLY A 26 33.43 8.21 -5.28
N LEU A 27 33.32 8.90 -6.41
CA LEU A 27 34.37 9.70 -7.04
C LEU A 27 34.48 11.09 -6.38
N PRO A 28 35.67 11.73 -6.40
CA PRO A 28 35.86 13.07 -5.86
C PRO A 28 35.01 14.09 -6.61
N VAL A 29 34.25 14.91 -5.87
CA VAL A 29 33.30 15.85 -6.44
C VAL A 29 33.75 17.29 -6.21
N SER A 30 33.88 18.08 -7.27
CA SER A 30 34.27 19.50 -7.19
C SER A 30 33.10 20.38 -6.68
N PRO A 31 33.33 21.29 -5.72
CA PRO A 31 32.28 22.16 -5.18
C PRO A 31 31.77 23.21 -6.16
N ASP A 32 32.50 23.49 -7.25
CA ASP A 32 32.16 24.52 -8.26
C ASP A 32 30.77 24.33 -8.85
N SER A 33 30.34 23.08 -9.05
CA SER A 33 29.02 22.73 -9.56
C SER A 33 27.88 23.18 -8.63
N ILE A 34 28.11 23.21 -7.32
CA ILE A 34 27.15 23.66 -6.30
C ILE A 34 27.04 25.18 -6.37
N PHE A 35 28.18 25.89 -6.35
CA PHE A 35 28.20 27.36 -6.40
C PHE A 35 27.54 27.93 -7.65
N VAL A 36 27.77 27.31 -8.81
CA VAL A 36 27.12 27.72 -10.08
C VAL A 36 25.61 27.60 -9.98
N LEU A 37 25.11 26.54 -9.33
CA LEU A 37 23.68 26.32 -9.15
C LEU A 37 23.07 27.33 -8.17
N GLU A 38 23.75 27.63 -7.06
CA GLU A 38 23.32 28.63 -6.09
C GLU A 38 23.23 30.03 -6.71
N ALA A 39 24.27 30.45 -7.42
CA ALA A 39 24.29 31.72 -8.12
C ALA A 39 23.16 31.80 -9.16
N LEU A 40 22.93 30.71 -9.91
CA LEU A 40 21.84 30.63 -10.86
C LEU A 40 20.47 30.77 -10.18
N LEU A 41 20.23 30.08 -9.04
CA LEU A 41 18.97 30.16 -8.32
C LEU A 41 18.70 31.57 -7.77
N LEU A 42 19.71 32.24 -7.21
CA LEU A 42 19.57 33.61 -6.70
C LEU A 42 19.19 34.59 -7.83
N VAL A 43 19.84 34.49 -8.99
CA VAL A 43 19.52 35.33 -10.14
C VAL A 43 18.10 35.05 -10.65
N LEU A 44 17.76 33.76 -10.77
CA LEU A 44 16.46 33.37 -11.32
C LEU A 44 15.29 33.73 -10.39
N ALA A 45 15.44 33.59 -9.08
CA ALA A 45 14.38 33.82 -8.10
C ALA A 45 14.00 35.30 -7.92
N VAL A 46 14.91 36.24 -8.24
CA VAL A 46 14.69 37.69 -8.08
C VAL A 46 14.14 38.32 -9.36
N SER A 47 14.41 37.75 -10.53
CA SER A 47 14.06 38.38 -11.81
C SER A 47 12.65 38.02 -12.30
N ASP A 48 11.77 39.01 -12.34
CA ASP A 48 10.38 38.89 -12.86
C ASP A 48 10.32 38.52 -14.36
N THR A 49 11.41 38.73 -15.09
CA THR A 49 11.52 38.44 -16.54
C THR A 49 11.93 37.00 -16.84
N THR A 50 12.12 36.16 -15.82
CA THR A 50 12.53 34.77 -16.02
C THR A 50 11.41 33.89 -16.53
N THR A 51 11.75 33.03 -17.50
CA THR A 51 10.86 31.96 -17.90
C THR A 51 10.74 30.95 -16.75
N PRO A 52 9.54 30.68 -16.20
CA PRO A 52 9.33 29.77 -15.07
C PRO A 52 9.82 28.34 -15.35
N TYR A 53 9.94 27.98 -16.63
CA TYR A 53 10.53 26.72 -17.08
C TYR A 53 12.01 26.55 -16.67
N ILE A 54 12.82 27.61 -16.78
CA ILE A 54 14.25 27.57 -16.44
C ILE A 54 14.42 27.40 -14.94
N LEU A 55 13.70 28.20 -14.13
CA LEU A 55 13.70 28.04 -12.67
C LEU A 55 13.25 26.65 -12.26
N LYS A 56 12.14 26.14 -12.80
CA LYS A 56 11.64 24.78 -12.49
C LYS A 56 12.69 23.71 -12.80
N THR A 57 13.46 23.88 -13.87
CA THR A 57 14.50 22.94 -14.22
C THR A 57 15.72 23.04 -13.31
N ALA A 58 16.15 24.26 -12.95
CA ALA A 58 17.22 24.48 -11.98
C ALA A 58 16.86 23.86 -10.62
N LEU A 59 15.65 24.13 -10.12
CA LEU A 59 15.14 23.54 -8.87
C LEU A 59 15.09 22.00 -8.92
N LYS A 60 14.69 21.41 -10.05
CA LYS A 60 14.75 19.94 -10.24
C LYS A 60 16.18 19.41 -10.18
N CYS A 61 17.15 20.16 -10.68
CA CYS A 61 18.57 19.78 -10.58
C CYS A 61 19.02 19.85 -9.11
N THR A 62 18.64 20.89 -8.37
CA THR A 62 18.89 21.02 -6.93
C THR A 62 18.34 19.85 -6.14
N VAL A 63 17.06 19.51 -6.34
CA VAL A 63 16.42 18.38 -5.66
C VAL A 63 17.17 17.07 -5.92
N SER A 64 17.59 16.84 -7.17
CA SER A 64 18.35 15.63 -7.52
C SER A 64 19.77 15.61 -6.92
N LEU A 65 20.39 16.76 -6.74
CA LEU A 65 21.68 16.87 -6.04
C LEU A 65 21.49 16.53 -4.57
N CYS A 66 20.45 17.07 -3.92
CA CYS A 66 20.09 16.73 -2.54
C CYS A 66 19.72 15.24 -2.38
N GLN A 67 19.07 14.63 -3.37
CA GLN A 67 18.80 13.19 -3.38
C GLN A 67 20.07 12.34 -3.43
N SER A 68 21.12 12.86 -4.06
CA SER A 68 22.41 12.18 -4.12
C SER A 68 23.19 12.41 -2.82
N ASN A 69 23.26 13.67 -2.37
CA ASN A 69 23.95 14.05 -1.14
C ASN A 69 23.02 14.83 -0.19
N LEU A 70 22.58 14.16 0.88
CA LEU A 70 21.66 14.73 1.88
C LEU A 70 22.25 15.92 2.64
N SER A 71 23.57 16.03 2.78
CA SER A 71 24.20 17.15 3.50
C SER A 71 23.94 18.52 2.87
N LEU A 72 23.61 18.56 1.58
CA LEU A 72 23.28 19.78 0.84
C LEU A 72 21.85 20.29 1.10
N CYS A 73 21.00 19.49 1.77
CA CYS A 73 19.60 19.84 2.00
C CYS A 73 19.47 21.14 2.80
N SER A 74 20.24 21.31 3.89
CA SER A 74 20.20 22.51 4.74
C SER A 74 20.59 23.77 3.96
N GLN A 75 21.71 23.72 3.23
CA GLN A 75 22.22 24.82 2.41
C GLN A 75 21.19 25.30 1.37
N PHE A 76 20.59 24.38 0.61
CA PHE A 76 19.60 24.75 -0.41
C PHE A 76 18.24 25.14 0.19
N VAL A 77 17.85 24.58 1.34
CA VAL A 77 16.64 25.00 2.05
C VAL A 77 16.79 26.44 2.54
N ASP A 78 17.96 26.85 3.03
CA ASP A 78 18.20 28.23 3.44
C ASP A 78 18.13 29.20 2.25
N LEU A 79 18.77 28.84 1.13
CA LEU A 79 18.74 29.65 -0.09
C LEU A 79 17.31 29.81 -0.63
N ILE A 80 16.60 28.70 -0.83
CA ILE A 80 15.25 28.71 -1.42
C ILE A 80 14.22 29.28 -0.44
N GLY A 81 14.34 28.96 0.86
CA GLY A 81 13.46 29.41 1.93
C GLY A 81 13.44 30.92 2.06
N ASN A 82 14.62 31.56 2.07
CA ASN A 82 14.72 33.02 2.14
C ASN A 82 14.08 33.69 0.91
N GLN A 83 14.26 33.15 -0.29
CA GLN A 83 13.63 33.68 -1.52
C GLN A 83 12.11 33.45 -1.55
N MET A 84 11.65 32.35 -0.96
CA MET A 84 10.22 32.04 -0.84
C MET A 84 9.51 33.05 0.04
N LEU A 85 10.15 33.56 1.09
CA LEU A 85 9.53 34.50 2.04
C LEU A 85 9.27 35.89 1.47
N ASN A 86 9.97 36.28 0.39
CA ASN A 86 9.75 37.57 -0.28
C ASN A 86 8.29 37.71 -0.77
N GLU A 87 7.65 38.84 -0.44
CA GLU A 87 6.22 39.06 -0.66
C GLU A 87 5.86 39.25 -2.15
N SER A 88 6.77 39.83 -2.94
CA SER A 88 6.60 40.10 -4.38
C SER A 88 6.77 38.87 -5.28
N ASN A 89 7.15 37.71 -4.72
CA ASN A 89 7.59 36.59 -5.53
C ASN A 89 6.42 35.82 -6.18
N THR A 90 6.16 36.13 -7.45
CA THR A 90 5.18 35.45 -8.30
C THR A 90 5.48 33.96 -8.48
N GLN A 91 6.73 33.53 -8.28
CA GLN A 91 7.19 32.15 -8.43
C GLN A 91 7.21 31.37 -7.10
N SER A 92 6.60 31.93 -6.03
CA SER A 92 6.54 31.31 -4.70
C SER A 92 6.02 29.86 -4.70
N ALA A 93 5.10 29.52 -5.60
CA ALA A 93 4.59 28.15 -5.75
C ALA A 93 5.67 27.14 -6.20
N LEU A 94 6.55 27.52 -7.14
CA LEU A 94 7.65 26.67 -7.61
C LEU A 94 8.72 26.48 -6.53
N LEU A 95 9.01 27.54 -5.78
CA LEU A 95 9.94 27.48 -4.64
C LEU A 95 9.39 26.57 -3.53
N CYS A 96 8.09 26.66 -3.24
CA CYS A 96 7.45 25.75 -2.28
C CYS A 96 7.45 24.29 -2.77
N GLU A 97 7.24 24.03 -4.08
CA GLU A 97 7.34 22.69 -4.67
C GLU A 97 8.74 22.09 -4.47
N ALA A 98 9.79 22.89 -4.68
CA ALA A 98 11.17 22.49 -4.48
C ALA A 98 11.51 22.25 -3.00
N LEU A 99 11.10 23.17 -2.11
CA LEU A 99 11.25 23.00 -0.65
C LEU A 99 10.53 21.76 -0.16
N ALA A 100 9.33 21.47 -0.69
CA ALA A 100 8.59 20.28 -0.32
C ALA A 100 9.30 19.01 -0.80
N ALA A 101 9.94 19.04 -1.97
CA ALA A 101 10.72 17.92 -2.46
C ALA A 101 11.99 17.69 -1.61
N ILE A 102 12.71 18.74 -1.21
CA ILE A 102 13.91 18.63 -0.35
C ILE A 102 13.52 18.22 1.08
N GLY A 103 12.50 18.84 1.66
CA GLY A 103 11.99 18.51 3.00
C GLY A 103 11.39 17.10 3.10
N ASN A 104 11.05 16.47 1.97
CA ASN A 104 10.65 15.08 1.93
C ASN A 104 11.85 14.11 2.04
N LEU A 105 13.07 14.57 1.82
CA LEU A 105 14.28 13.74 1.91
C LEU A 105 14.79 13.65 3.35
N GLU A 106 14.88 14.78 4.05
CA GLU A 106 15.48 14.85 5.39
C GLU A 106 14.50 15.45 6.41
N PRO A 107 14.27 14.77 7.56
CA PRO A 107 13.36 15.25 8.58
C PRO A 107 13.90 16.53 9.24
N GLN A 108 13.00 17.42 9.67
CA GLN A 108 13.30 18.63 10.45
C GLN A 108 14.10 19.74 9.74
N VAL A 109 14.58 19.57 8.50
CA VAL A 109 15.35 20.61 7.77
C VAL A 109 14.55 21.90 7.58
N LEU A 110 13.23 21.79 7.41
CA LEU A 110 12.33 22.94 7.21
C LEU A 110 11.94 23.66 8.51
N LYS A 111 12.28 23.12 9.69
CA LYS A 111 11.83 23.63 11.00
C LYS A 111 12.15 25.12 11.24
N PRO A 112 13.33 25.66 10.86
CA PRO A 112 13.66 27.07 11.06
C PRO A 112 12.67 28.03 10.38
N PHE A 113 12.05 27.60 9.28
CA PHE A 113 11.12 28.41 8.49
C PHE A 113 9.67 28.39 9.00
N GLN A 114 9.34 27.58 10.03
CA GLN A 114 7.98 27.46 10.54
C GLN A 114 7.31 28.81 10.89
N PRO A 115 7.94 29.71 11.67
CA PRO A 115 7.30 30.97 12.04
C PRO A 115 7.02 31.86 10.82
N SER A 116 7.94 31.85 9.85
CA SER A 116 7.86 32.66 8.64
C SER A 116 6.78 32.14 7.68
N ILE A 117 6.61 30.82 7.59
CA ILE A 117 5.52 30.19 6.82
C ILE A 117 4.16 30.56 7.42
N LEU A 118 4.02 30.51 8.76
CA LEU A 118 2.79 30.90 9.45
C LEU A 118 2.43 32.37 9.22
N LYS A 119 3.42 33.27 9.28
CA LYS A 119 3.23 34.69 8.91
C LYS A 119 2.71 34.81 7.48
N LYS A 120 3.35 34.14 6.51
CA LYS A 120 2.96 34.19 5.09
C LYS A 120 1.54 33.65 4.83
N LEU A 121 1.10 32.63 5.58
CA LEU A 121 -0.27 32.10 5.49
C LEU A 121 -1.34 33.08 5.96
N ASN A 122 -1.02 33.90 6.97
CA ASN A 122 -1.96 34.88 7.54
C ASN A 122 -2.18 36.11 6.66
N HIS A 123 -1.35 36.35 5.65
CA HIS A 123 -1.60 37.44 4.70
C HIS A 123 -2.84 37.13 3.83
N GLY A 124 -3.74 38.11 3.77
CA GLY A 124 -5.11 37.96 3.26
C GLY A 124 -5.25 37.68 1.78
N HIS A 125 -4.20 37.85 0.97
CA HIS A 125 -4.28 37.57 -0.47
C HIS A 125 -4.18 36.06 -0.74
N TYR A 126 -5.16 35.53 -1.48
CA TYR A 126 -5.12 34.16 -1.97
C TYR A 126 -3.98 34.02 -2.97
N ASN A 127 -2.93 33.30 -2.58
CA ASN A 127 -1.88 32.86 -3.48
C ASN A 127 -2.02 31.35 -3.68
N GLN A 128 -1.86 30.87 -4.92
CA GLN A 128 -1.83 29.43 -5.27
C GLN A 128 -0.78 28.65 -4.44
N SER A 129 0.16 29.34 -3.79
CA SER A 129 1.15 28.78 -2.86
C SER A 129 0.57 28.32 -1.51
N LYS A 130 -0.62 28.77 -1.09
CA LYS A 130 -1.18 28.45 0.25
C LYS A 130 -1.25 26.94 0.52
N THR A 131 -1.71 26.14 -0.45
CA THR A 131 -1.75 24.67 -0.32
C THR A 131 -0.35 24.07 -0.13
N MET A 132 0.65 24.60 -0.82
CA MET A 132 2.03 24.11 -0.70
C MET A 132 2.65 24.53 0.64
N LEU A 133 2.35 25.73 1.14
CA LEU A 133 2.78 26.18 2.47
C LEU A 133 2.24 25.27 3.57
N TYR A 134 0.97 24.84 3.50
CA TYR A 134 0.44 23.83 4.42
C TYR A 134 1.18 22.49 4.29
N THR A 135 1.52 22.08 3.06
CA THR A 135 2.29 20.85 2.84
C THR A 135 3.65 20.92 3.54
N LEU A 136 4.36 22.06 3.48
CA LEU A 136 5.62 22.28 4.21
C LEU A 136 5.41 22.21 5.73
N LEU A 137 4.35 22.81 6.25
CA LEU A 137 4.03 22.73 7.69
C LEU A 137 3.78 21.30 8.15
N PHE A 138 3.08 20.50 7.33
CA PHE A 138 2.85 19.09 7.63
C PHE A 138 4.14 18.26 7.60
N GLN A 139 5.09 18.58 6.71
CA GLN A 139 6.42 17.96 6.70
C GLN A 139 7.25 18.33 7.93
N ILE A 140 7.22 19.59 8.37
CA ILE A 140 7.95 20.06 9.57
C ILE A 140 7.52 19.25 10.80
N HIS A 141 6.22 19.02 10.95
CA HIS A 141 5.65 18.29 12.09
C HIS A 141 5.49 16.80 11.83
N ALA A 142 5.95 16.26 10.70
CA ALA A 142 5.77 14.85 10.38
C ALA A 142 6.43 13.96 11.45
N GLY A 143 5.68 12.97 11.95
CA GLY A 143 6.12 12.09 13.03
C GLY A 143 6.15 12.72 14.42
N SER A 144 5.68 13.96 14.58
CA SER A 144 5.49 14.62 15.87
C SER A 144 4.01 14.93 16.13
N ASN A 145 3.64 15.01 17.40
CA ASN A 145 2.28 15.42 17.77
C ASN A 145 2.15 16.94 17.60
N PHE A 146 1.17 17.36 16.81
CA PHE A 146 0.76 18.75 16.78
C PHE A 146 0.25 19.14 18.16
N ALA A 147 0.98 20.01 18.86
CA ALA A 147 0.51 20.56 20.12
C ALA A 147 -0.83 21.27 19.92
N GLN A 148 -1.78 21.01 20.81
CA GLN A 148 -3.15 21.54 20.70
C GLN A 148 -3.20 23.08 20.78
N SER A 149 -2.24 23.69 21.47
CA SER A 149 -2.03 25.14 21.53
C SER A 149 -1.73 25.78 20.17
N ASN A 150 -1.12 25.02 19.28
CA ASN A 150 -0.72 25.47 17.95
C ASN A 150 -1.87 25.33 16.94
N PHE A 151 -2.83 24.42 17.15
CA PHE A 151 -3.91 24.05 16.23
C PHE A 151 -4.71 25.23 15.66
N LEU A 152 -5.05 26.22 16.51
CA LEU A 152 -5.84 27.39 16.10
C LEU A 152 -5.10 28.28 15.08
N GLN A 153 -3.76 28.38 15.17
CA GLN A 153 -2.95 29.16 14.24
C GLN A 153 -2.91 28.54 12.84
N TYR A 154 -3.08 27.22 12.72
CA TYR A 154 -3.15 26.53 11.44
C TYR A 154 -4.54 26.56 10.82
N ILE A 155 -5.58 26.89 11.59
CA ILE A 155 -6.98 26.80 11.14
C ILE A 155 -7.51 28.13 10.66
N SER A 156 -7.16 29.23 11.33
CA SER A 156 -7.65 30.57 10.95
C SER A 156 -7.47 30.92 9.47
N PRO A 157 -6.39 30.52 8.76
CA PRO A 157 -6.22 30.89 7.35
C PRO A 157 -7.05 30.02 6.38
N LEU A 158 -7.61 28.89 6.83
CA LEU A 158 -8.33 27.93 5.99
C LEU A 158 -9.61 28.52 5.38
N ASN A 159 -10.28 29.44 6.08
CA ASN A 159 -11.53 30.05 5.62
C ASN A 159 -11.37 30.87 4.33
N SER A 160 -10.15 31.29 4.00
CA SER A 160 -9.83 32.10 2.81
C SER A 160 -9.55 31.26 1.55
N ILE A 161 -9.60 29.94 1.63
CA ILE A 161 -9.15 29.01 0.58
C ILE A 161 -10.37 28.39 -0.12
N PRO A 162 -10.35 28.22 -1.46
CA PRO A 162 -11.45 27.56 -2.16
C PRO A 162 -11.53 26.07 -1.80
N LEU A 163 -12.73 25.49 -1.91
CA LEU A 163 -13.03 24.13 -1.43
C LEU A 163 -12.10 23.04 -2.00
N TRP A 164 -11.73 23.14 -3.28
CA TRP A 164 -10.81 22.18 -3.90
C TRP A 164 -9.40 22.23 -3.30
N ASP A 165 -8.89 23.42 -3.01
CA ASP A 165 -7.56 23.58 -2.42
C ASP A 165 -7.56 23.22 -0.94
N ILE A 166 -8.66 23.48 -0.22
CA ILE A 166 -8.88 22.95 1.14
C ILE A 166 -8.86 21.43 1.13
N TYR A 167 -9.51 20.79 0.15
CA TYR A 167 -9.47 19.33 0.01
C TYR A 167 -8.04 18.81 -0.28
N LYS A 168 -7.23 19.52 -1.08
CA LYS A 168 -5.81 19.18 -1.26
C LYS A 168 -5.02 19.31 0.05
N VAL A 169 -5.31 20.33 0.86
CA VAL A 169 -4.70 20.48 2.20
C VAL A 169 -5.07 19.29 3.07
N ALA A 170 -6.34 18.86 3.11
CA ALA A 170 -6.76 17.67 3.85
C ALA A 170 -6.01 16.40 3.41
N ARG A 171 -5.84 16.21 2.09
CA ARG A 171 -5.04 15.09 1.53
C ARG A 171 -3.60 15.15 1.99
N SER A 172 -2.97 16.33 1.96
CA SER A 172 -1.58 16.50 2.41
C SER A 172 -1.43 16.26 3.91
N ALA A 173 -2.42 16.67 4.73
CA ALA A 173 -2.44 16.39 6.16
C ALA A 173 -2.44 14.88 6.42
N ALA A 174 -3.34 14.14 5.77
CA ALA A 174 -3.44 12.70 5.95
C ALA A 174 -2.25 11.92 5.36
N ARG A 175 -1.63 12.45 4.29
CA ARG A 175 -0.38 11.91 3.74
C ARG A 175 0.74 11.90 4.77
N TYR A 176 0.90 12.94 5.58
CA TYR A 176 1.91 13.01 6.65
C TYR A 176 1.39 12.57 8.04
N GLY A 177 0.22 11.93 8.09
CA GLY A 177 -0.33 11.36 9.33
C GLY A 177 -1.03 12.36 10.27
N HIS A 178 -1.36 13.57 9.80
CA HIS A 178 -2.03 14.62 10.59
C HIS A 178 -3.56 14.51 10.52
N HIS A 179 -4.08 13.39 11.01
CA HIS A 179 -5.50 13.03 10.87
C HIS A 179 -6.46 13.94 11.64
N ASN A 180 -6.04 14.56 12.75
CA ASN A 180 -6.87 15.53 13.48
C ASN A 180 -7.20 16.77 12.62
N ILE A 181 -6.19 17.33 11.95
CA ILE A 181 -6.37 18.48 11.04
C ILE A 181 -7.19 18.05 9.81
N CYS A 182 -6.91 16.86 9.27
CA CYS A 182 -7.69 16.31 8.17
C CYS A 182 -9.18 16.19 8.53
N LEU A 183 -9.49 15.61 9.68
CA LEU A 183 -10.86 15.45 10.18
C LEU A 183 -11.58 16.80 10.33
N TYR A 184 -10.91 17.80 10.92
CA TYR A 184 -11.46 19.15 11.05
C TYR A 184 -11.83 19.74 9.69
N ILE A 185 -10.93 19.61 8.70
CA ILE A 185 -11.19 20.09 7.35
C ILE A 185 -12.38 19.35 6.71
N LEU A 186 -12.39 18.02 6.80
CA LEU A 186 -13.42 17.19 6.18
C LEU A 186 -14.83 17.47 6.74
N ASN A 187 -14.95 17.68 8.06
CA ASN A 187 -16.21 18.07 8.69
C ASN A 187 -16.76 19.39 8.13
N ASN A 188 -15.89 20.32 7.75
CA ASN A 188 -16.28 21.63 7.24
C ASN A 188 -16.67 21.62 5.75
N ILE A 189 -16.20 20.63 4.98
CA ILE A 189 -16.45 20.54 3.54
C ILE A 189 -17.49 19.50 3.15
N SER A 190 -17.74 18.48 3.99
CA SER A 190 -18.64 17.36 3.67
C SER A 190 -20.06 17.81 3.30
N HIS A 191 -20.59 18.81 4.01
CA HIS A 191 -21.94 19.35 3.78
C HIS A 191 -22.04 20.30 2.57
N LYS A 192 -20.92 20.63 1.90
CA LYS A 192 -20.87 21.63 0.82
C LYS A 192 -20.80 20.99 -0.58
N ILE A 193 -21.02 19.68 -0.69
CA ILE A 193 -20.87 18.92 -1.94
C ILE A 193 -22.24 18.53 -2.50
N CYS A 194 -22.39 18.67 -3.82
CA CYS A 194 -23.64 18.35 -4.52
C CYS A 194 -23.70 16.93 -5.10
N SER A 195 -22.57 16.22 -5.22
CA SER A 195 -22.51 14.87 -5.77
C SER A 195 -22.54 13.82 -4.66
N GLU A 196 -23.47 12.86 -4.77
CA GLU A 196 -23.64 11.76 -3.82
C GLU A 196 -22.38 10.88 -3.71
N ASN A 197 -21.78 10.51 -4.85
CA ASN A 197 -20.57 9.69 -4.89
C ASN A 197 -19.40 10.38 -4.17
N LEU A 198 -19.22 11.69 -4.39
CA LEU A 198 -18.18 12.47 -3.72
C LEU A 198 -18.49 12.72 -2.24
N TYR A 199 -19.77 12.81 -1.88
CA TYR A 199 -20.20 12.91 -0.50
C TYR A 199 -19.86 11.63 0.28
N PHE A 200 -20.19 10.45 -0.26
CA PHE A 200 -19.81 9.16 0.35
C PHE A 200 -18.29 8.98 0.42
N TRP A 201 -17.56 9.44 -0.58
CA TRP A 201 -16.10 9.50 -0.52
C TRP A 201 -15.61 10.35 0.65
N LEU A 202 -16.10 11.58 0.80
CA LEU A 202 -15.66 12.46 1.89
C LEU A 202 -16.03 11.92 3.27
N ILE A 203 -17.23 11.34 3.41
CA ILE A 203 -17.63 10.67 4.66
C ILE A 203 -16.69 9.50 4.95
N SER A 204 -16.36 8.69 3.94
CA SER A 204 -15.43 7.58 4.15
C SER A 204 -14.07 8.08 4.62
N PHE A 205 -13.55 9.14 4.00
CA PHE A 205 -12.27 9.73 4.36
C PHE A 205 -12.30 10.38 5.76
N GLN A 206 -13.46 10.94 6.14
CA GLN A 206 -13.72 11.46 7.48
C GLN A 206 -13.65 10.33 8.52
N TYR A 207 -14.33 9.20 8.27
CA TYR A 207 -14.28 8.05 9.16
C TYR A 207 -12.89 7.43 9.26
N LEU A 208 -12.14 7.34 8.15
CA LEU A 208 -10.74 6.89 8.17
C LEU A 208 -9.86 7.80 9.06
N SER A 209 -9.96 9.11 8.86
CA SER A 209 -9.20 10.10 9.65
C SER A 209 -9.61 10.07 11.13
N GLN A 210 -10.90 9.89 11.41
CA GLN A 210 -11.41 9.73 12.77
C GLN A 210 -10.88 8.45 13.44
N GLY A 211 -10.88 7.33 12.72
CA GLY A 211 -10.36 6.06 13.19
C GLY A 211 -8.89 6.16 13.58
N GLU A 212 -8.06 6.78 12.74
CA GLU A 212 -6.65 7.01 13.03
C GLU A 212 -6.40 8.01 14.16
N ASN A 213 -7.29 9.00 14.33
CA ASN A 213 -7.19 9.94 15.44
C ASN A 213 -7.44 9.27 16.81
N PHE A 214 -8.39 8.33 16.89
CA PHE A 214 -8.63 7.56 18.12
C PHE A 214 -7.40 6.77 18.57
N LEU A 215 -6.59 6.27 17.63
CA LEU A 215 -5.37 5.51 17.94
C LEU A 215 -4.32 6.38 18.62
N LYS A 216 -4.16 7.63 18.14
CA LYS A 216 -3.19 8.59 18.70
C LYS A 216 -3.55 9.10 20.10
N THR A 217 -4.83 9.21 20.43
CA THR A 217 -5.28 9.77 21.71
C THR A 217 -5.07 8.85 22.93
N GLY A 218 -4.54 7.63 22.73
CA GLY A 218 -4.32 6.65 23.81
C GLY A 218 -3.00 6.79 24.57
N THR A 219 -2.18 7.81 24.28
CA THR A 219 -0.77 7.87 24.72
C THR A 219 -0.49 8.66 26.00
N GLU A 220 -1.42 9.51 26.44
CA GLU A 220 -1.22 10.29 27.67
C GLU A 220 -1.72 9.48 28.85
N GLY A 221 -0.79 9.10 29.72
CA GLY A 221 -0.96 8.04 30.70
C GLY A 221 -2.24 8.16 31.50
N GLU A 222 -3.13 7.18 31.34
CA GLU A 222 -3.97 6.57 32.37
C GLU A 222 -4.89 5.51 31.73
N ASN A 223 -4.94 4.33 32.36
CA ASN A 223 -5.84 3.20 32.10
C ASN A 223 -5.68 2.39 30.79
N ARG A 224 -5.21 1.14 30.96
CA ARG A 224 -5.18 0.07 29.92
C ARG A 224 -6.52 -0.13 29.19
N ASN A 225 -7.64 0.20 29.83
CA ASN A 225 -8.98 0.05 29.29
C ASN A 225 -9.29 1.09 28.19
N VAL A 226 -8.77 2.31 28.32
CA VAL A 226 -8.99 3.40 27.36
C VAL A 226 -8.37 3.06 26.01
N TYR A 227 -7.22 2.40 26.02
CA TYR A 227 -6.52 1.98 24.82
C TYR A 227 -7.28 0.91 24.02
N ILE A 228 -7.85 -0.09 24.71
CA ILE A 228 -8.66 -1.13 24.06
C ILE A 228 -9.96 -0.53 23.50
N GLU A 229 -10.61 0.36 24.26
CA GLU A 229 -11.81 1.06 23.82
C GLU A 229 -11.56 1.93 22.58
N ASN A 230 -10.43 2.65 22.54
CA ASN A 230 -10.04 3.45 21.38
C ASN A 230 -9.77 2.59 20.15
N LEU A 231 -9.18 1.40 20.33
CA LEU A 231 -8.98 0.45 19.25
C LEU A 231 -10.32 -0.05 18.69
N GLU A 232 -11.29 -0.38 19.54
CA GLU A 232 -12.65 -0.79 19.10
C GLU A 232 -13.40 0.33 18.38
N LYS A 233 -13.29 1.58 18.87
CA LYS A 233 -13.83 2.78 18.19
C LYS A 233 -13.20 2.95 16.82
N SER A 234 -11.88 2.77 16.71
CA SER A 234 -11.16 2.85 15.44
C SER A 234 -11.62 1.78 14.44
N ILE A 235 -11.72 0.52 14.87
CA ILE A 235 -12.23 -0.59 14.03
C ILE A 235 -13.65 -0.25 13.54
N THR A 236 -14.51 0.26 14.41
CA THR A 236 -15.88 0.67 14.05
C THR A 236 -15.88 1.77 12.99
N CYS A 237 -15.00 2.77 13.10
CA CYS A 237 -14.82 3.81 12.10
C CYS A 237 -14.35 3.23 10.75
N TYR A 238 -13.40 2.29 10.76
CA TYR A 238 -12.95 1.61 9.53
C TYR A 238 -14.08 0.80 8.86
N CYS A 239 -14.89 0.07 9.62
CA CYS A 239 -16.06 -0.63 9.09
C CYS A 239 -17.08 0.33 8.45
N LYS A 240 -17.33 1.49 9.08
CA LYS A 240 -18.19 2.54 8.51
C LYS A 240 -17.58 3.12 7.24
N ALA A 241 -16.28 3.40 7.24
CA ALA A 241 -15.56 3.90 6.07
C ALA A 241 -15.66 2.94 4.88
N LEU A 242 -15.49 1.63 5.10
CA LEU A 242 -15.60 0.61 4.06
C LEU A 242 -17.00 0.55 3.45
N SER A 243 -18.04 0.63 4.27
CA SER A 243 -19.42 0.71 3.79
C SER A 243 -19.65 1.96 2.93
N SER A 244 -19.15 3.12 3.37
CA SER A 244 -19.23 4.36 2.59
C SER A 244 -18.40 4.33 1.30
N LEU A 245 -17.22 3.70 1.29
CA LEU A 245 -16.40 3.54 0.08
C LEU A 245 -17.10 2.69 -0.98
N LYS A 246 -17.71 1.57 -0.55
CA LYS A 246 -18.50 0.71 -1.43
C LYS A 246 -19.70 1.45 -2.02
N ALA A 247 -20.33 2.33 -1.24
CA ALA A 247 -21.43 3.17 -1.71
C ALA A 247 -20.97 4.27 -2.69
N ALA A 248 -19.75 4.80 -2.55
CA ALA A 248 -19.24 5.87 -3.41
C ALA A 248 -19.06 5.42 -4.87
N ASN A 249 -18.68 4.15 -5.11
CA ASN A 249 -18.46 3.56 -6.43
C ASN A 249 -17.53 4.37 -7.38
N VAL A 250 -16.66 5.22 -6.83
CA VAL A 250 -15.68 6.03 -7.60
C VAL A 250 -14.31 5.35 -7.67
N PHE A 251 -14.02 4.47 -6.72
CA PHE A 251 -12.66 3.95 -6.51
C PHE A 251 -12.48 2.55 -7.08
N THR A 252 -11.22 2.25 -7.38
CA THR A 252 -10.82 0.92 -7.79
C THR A 252 -10.89 -0.05 -6.61
N ASN A 253 -11.15 -1.33 -6.88
CA ASN A 253 -11.23 -2.36 -5.85
C ASN A 253 -9.98 -2.41 -4.94
N GLN A 254 -8.81 -2.01 -5.46
CA GLN A 254 -7.55 -1.96 -4.69
C GLN A 254 -7.60 -0.97 -3.51
N VAL A 255 -8.32 0.17 -3.63
CA VAL A 255 -8.43 1.12 -2.51
C VAL A 255 -9.28 0.54 -1.38
N ILE A 256 -10.38 -0.14 -1.73
CA ILE A 256 -11.25 -0.81 -0.76
C ILE A 256 -10.48 -1.93 -0.06
N GLU A 257 -9.76 -2.75 -0.82
CA GLU A 257 -8.95 -3.85 -0.28
C GLU A 257 -7.85 -3.32 0.65
N TYR A 258 -7.15 -2.26 0.26
CA TYR A 258 -6.13 -1.63 1.10
C TYR A 258 -6.68 -1.16 2.44
N VAL A 259 -7.85 -0.51 2.45
CA VAL A 259 -8.52 -0.08 3.68
C VAL A 259 -9.02 -1.28 4.49
N ASN A 260 -9.47 -2.35 3.81
CA ASN A 260 -9.92 -3.57 4.45
C ASN A 260 -8.78 -4.27 5.19
N LEU A 261 -7.61 -4.42 4.56
CA LEU A 261 -6.43 -5.03 5.21
C LEU A 261 -5.92 -4.23 6.40
N ARG A 262 -6.04 -2.90 6.38
CA ARG A 262 -5.78 -2.08 7.57
C ARG A 262 -6.79 -2.37 8.67
N CYS A 263 -8.08 -2.47 8.36
CA CYS A 263 -9.11 -2.84 9.34
C CYS A 263 -8.85 -4.22 9.94
N GLU A 264 -8.52 -5.22 9.10
CA GLU A 264 -8.16 -6.57 9.53
C GLU A 264 -6.94 -6.57 10.45
N LEU A 265 -5.89 -5.82 10.11
CA LEU A 265 -4.73 -5.63 10.99
C LEU A 265 -5.12 -5.12 12.38
N LEU A 266 -5.99 -4.11 12.45
CA LEU A 266 -6.47 -3.57 13.73
C LEU A 266 -7.27 -4.61 14.53
N GLN A 267 -8.10 -5.41 13.85
CA GLN A 267 -8.86 -6.48 14.50
C GLN A 267 -7.94 -7.59 15.02
N ASP A 268 -6.93 -7.98 14.25
CA ASP A 268 -5.94 -8.99 14.65
C ASP A 268 -5.13 -8.53 15.87
N VAL A 269 -4.73 -7.25 15.89
CA VAL A 269 -4.09 -6.61 17.05
C VAL A 269 -5.02 -6.62 18.28
N SER A 270 -6.31 -6.32 18.11
CA SER A 270 -7.30 -6.39 19.20
C SER A 270 -7.41 -7.80 19.77
N ARG A 271 -7.53 -8.82 18.91
CA ARG A 271 -7.59 -10.23 19.31
C ARG A 271 -6.30 -10.69 19.97
N LEU A 272 -5.14 -10.22 19.51
CA LEU A 272 -3.85 -10.50 20.14
C LEU A 272 -3.76 -9.90 21.54
N LEU A 273 -4.19 -8.65 21.73
CA LEU A 273 -4.22 -8.01 23.05
C LEU A 273 -5.16 -8.74 24.01
N ALA A 274 -6.34 -9.15 23.56
CA ALA A 274 -7.26 -9.97 24.34
C ALA A 274 -6.62 -11.31 24.76
N THR A 275 -5.92 -11.97 23.83
CA THR A 275 -5.15 -13.20 24.11
C THR A 275 -4.02 -12.95 25.13
N CYS A 276 -3.33 -11.83 25.02
CA CYS A 276 -2.28 -11.44 25.96
C CYS A 276 -2.83 -11.10 27.36
N ASN A 277 -4.11 -10.74 27.47
CA ASN A 277 -4.78 -10.49 28.75
C ASN A 277 -5.28 -11.77 29.42
N SER A 278 -5.53 -12.85 28.67
CA SER A 278 -5.95 -14.15 29.23
C SER A 278 -4.80 -14.97 29.82
N LEU A 279 -3.56 -14.47 29.84
CA LEU A 279 -2.43 -15.18 30.46
C LEU A 279 -2.70 -15.54 31.93
N CYS A 280 -3.46 -14.72 32.67
CA CYS A 280 -3.76 -14.99 34.07
C CYS A 280 -4.78 -16.11 34.30
N THR A 281 -5.40 -16.66 33.24
CA THR A 281 -6.45 -17.69 33.35
C THR A 281 -5.90 -19.10 33.08
N THR A 282 -4.71 -19.42 33.59
CA THR A 282 -4.10 -20.75 33.41
C THR A 282 -4.80 -21.82 34.25
N PRO A 283 -5.01 -23.04 33.72
CA PRO A 283 -5.55 -24.14 34.51
C PRO A 283 -4.58 -24.55 35.63
N PRO A 284 -5.05 -25.21 36.70
CA PRO A 284 -4.21 -25.70 37.79
C PRO A 284 -3.00 -26.54 37.31
N PRO A 285 -1.82 -26.45 37.97
CA PRO A 285 -0.59 -27.10 37.51
C PRO A 285 -0.68 -28.61 37.22
N ALA A 286 -1.53 -29.34 37.95
CA ALA A 286 -1.74 -30.78 37.74
C ALA A 286 -2.48 -31.11 36.42
N ILE A 287 -3.39 -30.24 35.99
CA ILE A 287 -4.10 -30.37 34.70
C ILE A 287 -3.17 -29.92 33.57
N ALA A 288 -2.43 -28.85 33.79
CA ALA A 288 -1.44 -28.33 32.85
C ALA A 288 -0.33 -29.35 32.52
N SER A 289 0.19 -30.08 33.52
CA SER A 289 1.24 -31.09 33.32
C SER A 289 0.73 -32.33 32.59
N THR A 290 -0.47 -32.81 32.92
CA THR A 290 -1.10 -33.96 32.25
C THR A 290 -1.41 -33.66 30.79
N VAL A 291 -1.94 -32.46 30.47
CA VAL A 291 -2.20 -32.03 29.09
C VAL A 291 -0.92 -31.90 28.27
N ALA A 292 0.16 -31.38 28.85
CA ALA A 292 1.45 -31.29 28.15
C ALA A 292 2.04 -32.68 27.84
N GLN A 293 1.91 -33.63 28.77
CA GLN A 293 2.36 -35.01 28.57
C GLN A 293 1.54 -35.74 27.50
N THR A 294 0.22 -35.56 27.46
CA THR A 294 -0.64 -36.21 26.44
C THR A 294 -0.44 -35.63 25.04
N THR A 295 -0.25 -34.32 24.94
CA THR A 295 -0.04 -33.62 23.64
C THR A 295 1.41 -33.69 23.15
N ARG A 296 2.36 -34.14 23.98
CA ARG A 296 3.81 -34.11 23.73
C ARG A 296 4.34 -32.71 23.42
N ASP A 297 3.73 -31.68 24.00
CA ASP A 297 4.13 -30.29 23.83
C ASP A 297 4.12 -29.55 25.18
N ASP A 298 5.33 -29.26 25.65
CA ASP A 298 5.57 -28.63 26.95
C ASP A 298 4.98 -27.23 27.07
N LEU A 299 4.68 -26.53 25.96
CA LEU A 299 4.05 -25.22 26.01
C LEU A 299 2.58 -25.30 26.44
N HIS A 300 1.92 -26.46 26.34
CA HIS A 300 0.56 -26.62 26.84
C HIS A 300 0.47 -26.55 28.38
N ARG A 301 1.60 -26.59 29.10
CA ARG A 301 1.64 -26.29 30.54
C ARG A 301 1.16 -24.87 30.86
N PHE A 302 1.21 -23.96 29.89
CA PHE A 302 0.71 -22.59 30.04
C PHE A 302 -0.78 -22.45 29.69
N GLY A 303 -1.47 -23.56 29.41
CA GLY A 303 -2.92 -23.59 29.19
C GLY A 303 -3.35 -23.14 27.79
N HIS A 304 -4.57 -22.61 27.70
CA HIS A 304 -5.21 -22.23 26.43
C HIS A 304 -4.53 -21.04 25.72
N ILE A 305 -3.67 -20.27 26.41
CA ILE A 305 -2.96 -19.17 25.76
C ILE A 305 -2.05 -19.67 24.63
N THR A 306 -1.45 -20.85 24.77
CA THR A 306 -0.57 -21.45 23.76
C THR A 306 -1.31 -21.69 22.45
N THR A 307 -2.52 -22.27 22.49
CA THR A 307 -3.33 -22.50 21.28
C THR A 307 -3.84 -21.19 20.69
N GLN A 308 -4.21 -20.22 21.52
CA GLN A 308 -4.66 -18.92 21.06
C GLN A 308 -3.53 -18.13 20.38
N LEU A 309 -2.32 -18.12 20.93
CA LEU A 309 -1.17 -17.44 20.31
C LEU A 309 -0.79 -18.08 18.97
N ARG A 310 -0.79 -19.42 18.87
CA ARG A 310 -0.59 -20.11 17.57
C ARG A 310 -1.66 -19.72 16.55
N LYS A 311 -2.93 -19.65 16.97
CA LYS A 311 -4.02 -19.17 16.12
C LYS A 311 -3.80 -17.72 15.67
N ARG A 312 -3.38 -16.82 16.56
CA ARG A 312 -3.05 -15.43 16.22
C ARG A 312 -1.92 -15.36 15.20
N SER A 313 -0.87 -16.18 15.33
CA SER A 313 0.20 -16.24 14.34
C SER A 313 -0.32 -16.62 12.94
N LEU A 314 -1.21 -17.60 12.83
CA LEU A 314 -1.80 -17.99 11.55
C LEU A 314 -2.69 -16.89 10.96
N GLU A 315 -3.42 -16.14 11.80
CA GLU A 315 -4.21 -14.98 11.35
C GLU A 315 -3.30 -13.88 10.76
N PHE A 316 -2.18 -13.55 11.43
CA PHE A 316 -1.20 -12.62 10.87
C PHE A 316 -0.54 -13.14 9.59
N HIS A 317 -0.28 -14.44 9.50
CA HIS A 317 0.24 -15.06 8.29
C HIS A 317 -0.72 -14.89 7.09
N ALA A 318 -2.01 -15.18 7.30
CA ALA A 318 -3.03 -14.99 6.27
C ALA A 318 -3.18 -13.50 5.86
N LEU A 319 -2.99 -12.58 6.81
CA LEU A 319 -2.96 -11.15 6.53
C LEU A 319 -1.76 -10.76 5.66
N ILE A 320 -0.58 -11.33 5.91
CA ILE A 320 0.64 -11.13 5.09
C ILE A 320 0.43 -11.62 3.66
N GLU A 321 -0.14 -12.82 3.48
CA GLU A 321 -0.50 -13.34 2.15
C GLU A 321 -1.51 -12.43 1.43
N SER A 322 -2.43 -11.83 2.18
CA SER A 322 -3.42 -10.91 1.62
C SER A 322 -2.80 -9.57 1.19
N TYR A 323 -1.79 -9.07 1.91
CA TYR A 323 -0.99 -7.93 1.44
C TYR A 323 -0.17 -8.26 0.19
N ASP A 324 0.39 -9.47 0.07
CA ASP A 324 1.08 -9.91 -1.14
C ASP A 324 0.12 -9.98 -2.34
N ARG A 325 -1.09 -10.53 -2.13
CA ARG A 325 -2.13 -10.53 -3.15
C ARG A 325 -2.51 -9.11 -3.58
N LEU A 326 -2.70 -8.18 -2.64
CA LEU A 326 -2.97 -6.78 -2.95
C LEU A 326 -1.81 -6.17 -3.74
N TYR A 327 -0.57 -6.42 -3.34
CA TYR A 327 0.61 -5.94 -4.05
C TYR A 327 0.58 -6.39 -5.53
N GLU A 328 0.30 -7.66 -5.79
CA GLU A 328 0.23 -8.21 -7.16
C GLU A 328 -0.94 -7.66 -7.99
N LEU A 329 -2.01 -7.17 -7.34
CA LEU A 329 -3.14 -6.50 -7.99
C LEU A 329 -2.86 -5.03 -8.35
N CYS A 330 -1.70 -4.49 -7.96
CA CYS A 330 -1.38 -3.08 -7.98
C CYS A 330 -0.33 -2.71 -9.06
N PHE A 331 -0.42 -3.31 -10.25
CA PHE A 331 0.52 -3.08 -11.37
C PHE A 331 0.67 -1.60 -11.78
N ASP A 332 -0.35 -0.76 -11.60
CA ASP A 332 -0.28 0.65 -12.02
C ASP A 332 0.21 1.62 -10.92
N LEU A 333 0.50 1.12 -9.71
CA LEU A 333 0.89 1.98 -8.59
C LEU A 333 2.33 2.47 -8.68
N ASP A 334 2.60 3.70 -8.26
CA ASP A 334 3.97 4.20 -8.16
C ASP A 334 4.76 3.46 -7.06
N ASN A 335 6.09 3.44 -7.17
CA ASN A 335 6.97 2.70 -6.26
C ASN A 335 6.80 3.12 -4.79
N SER A 336 6.51 4.40 -4.55
CA SER A 336 6.19 4.94 -3.21
C SER A 336 4.92 4.29 -2.64
N SER A 337 3.85 4.21 -3.43
CA SER A 337 2.60 3.54 -3.02
C SER A 337 2.79 2.04 -2.78
N LEU A 338 3.58 1.35 -3.61
CA LEU A 338 3.90 -0.06 -3.43
C LEU A 338 4.75 -0.32 -2.19
N LEU A 339 5.70 0.57 -1.90
CA LEU A 339 6.52 0.50 -0.69
C LEU A 339 5.66 0.63 0.57
N ASN A 340 4.64 1.49 0.55
CA ASN A 340 3.69 1.61 1.65
C ASN A 340 2.99 0.27 1.95
N ILE A 341 2.54 -0.46 0.92
CA ILE A 341 1.98 -1.81 1.06
C ILE A 341 3.02 -2.78 1.66
N LYS A 342 4.27 -2.76 1.17
CA LYS A 342 5.36 -3.59 1.72
C LYS A 342 5.62 -3.29 3.19
N ILE A 343 5.56 -2.04 3.62
CA ILE A 343 5.77 -1.65 5.02
C ILE A 343 4.63 -2.18 5.89
N PHE A 344 3.37 -2.10 5.45
CA PHE A 344 2.25 -2.69 6.20
C PHE A 344 2.36 -4.21 6.32
N LYS A 345 2.74 -4.90 5.23
CA LYS A 345 3.08 -6.33 5.28
C LYS A 345 4.17 -6.60 6.32
N TYR A 346 5.24 -5.80 6.31
CA TYR A 346 6.36 -5.96 7.24
C TYR A 346 5.96 -5.74 8.70
N MET A 347 5.07 -4.78 8.99
CA MET A 347 4.51 -4.60 10.34
C MET A 347 3.78 -5.85 10.83
N SER A 348 2.93 -6.46 9.99
CA SER A 348 2.25 -7.72 10.33
C SER A 348 3.25 -8.86 10.56
N SER A 349 4.28 -8.95 9.71
CA SER A 349 5.32 -9.98 9.83
C SER A 349 6.17 -9.83 11.10
N LEU A 350 6.45 -8.60 11.56
CA LEU A 350 7.14 -8.36 12.83
C LEU A 350 6.34 -8.85 14.05
N LEU A 351 5.01 -8.68 14.03
CA LEU A 351 4.14 -9.20 15.09
C LEU A 351 4.04 -10.73 15.03
N GLU A 352 3.88 -11.30 13.83
CA GLU A 352 3.91 -12.76 13.63
C GLU A 352 5.22 -13.36 14.16
N TYR A 353 6.37 -12.78 13.77
CA TYR A 353 7.69 -13.17 14.26
C TYR A 353 7.79 -13.08 15.78
N SER A 354 7.31 -12.00 16.39
CA SER A 354 7.31 -11.85 17.86
C SER A 354 6.45 -12.89 18.57
N ILE A 355 5.32 -13.27 17.99
CA ILE A 355 4.48 -14.36 18.50
C ILE A 355 5.21 -15.70 18.36
N ASN A 356 5.77 -16.00 17.19
CA ASN A 356 6.48 -17.26 16.95
C ASN A 356 7.70 -17.44 17.87
N MET A 357 8.40 -16.35 18.21
CA MET A 357 9.47 -16.37 19.23
C MET A 357 8.98 -16.73 20.65
N ILE A 358 7.68 -16.66 20.92
CA ILE A 358 7.04 -17.14 22.16
C ILE A 358 6.63 -18.61 22.05
N VAL A 359 5.99 -19.01 20.94
CA VAL A 359 5.26 -20.29 20.85
C VAL A 359 5.97 -21.40 20.07
N CYS A 360 7.10 -21.12 19.42
CA CYS A 360 7.90 -22.12 18.72
C CYS A 360 9.07 -22.59 19.60
N THR A 361 9.00 -23.84 20.07
CA THR A 361 10.01 -24.48 20.94
C THR A 361 11.12 -25.19 20.17
N ASN A 362 10.84 -25.64 18.93
CA ASN A 362 11.81 -26.34 18.09
C ASN A 362 12.74 -25.34 17.39
N ASN A 363 14.04 -25.66 17.34
CA ASN A 363 15.13 -24.89 16.71
C ASN A 363 15.00 -24.77 15.17
N GLN A 364 13.80 -24.57 14.63
CA GLN A 364 13.71 -24.00 13.29
C GLN A 364 14.22 -22.57 13.43
N TYR A 365 15.33 -22.27 12.74
CA TYR A 365 15.83 -20.91 12.62
C TYR A 365 14.68 -20.07 12.09
N MET A 366 14.03 -19.32 12.98
CA MET A 366 13.03 -18.35 12.59
C MET A 366 13.81 -17.21 11.95
N GLU A 367 13.79 -17.19 10.63
CA GLU A 367 14.44 -16.15 9.88
C GLU A 367 13.76 -14.82 10.22
N GLN A 368 14.58 -13.83 10.59
CA GLN A 368 14.07 -12.51 10.90
C GLN A 368 13.43 -11.96 9.63
N PRO A 369 12.22 -11.37 9.70
CA PRO A 369 11.65 -10.72 8.53
C PRO A 369 12.59 -9.60 8.07
N LEU A 370 12.77 -9.54 6.75
CA LEU A 370 13.53 -8.50 6.06
C LEU A 370 12.58 -7.62 5.27
N LEU A 371 12.88 -6.33 5.24
CA LEU A 371 12.20 -5.37 4.39
C LEU A 371 13.16 -5.00 3.26
N ASP A 372 12.90 -5.48 2.05
CA ASP A 372 13.71 -5.19 0.88
C ASP A 372 13.50 -3.73 0.46
N ILE A 373 14.48 -2.89 0.80
CA ILE A 373 14.55 -1.48 0.42
C ILE A 373 15.77 -1.25 -0.45
N GLU A 374 15.53 -0.86 -1.68
CA GLU A 374 16.55 -0.30 -2.56
C GLU A 374 16.77 1.17 -2.14
N ASP A 375 17.99 1.51 -1.73
CA ASP A 375 18.44 2.85 -1.32
C ASP A 375 17.63 3.55 -0.21
N VAL A 376 17.95 3.23 1.05
CA VAL A 376 17.35 3.80 2.28
C VAL A 376 17.39 5.34 2.32
N ASP A 377 18.43 5.95 1.76
CA ASP A 377 18.60 7.41 1.79
C ASP A 377 17.59 8.16 0.90
N SER A 378 17.11 7.50 -0.16
CA SER A 378 16.16 8.05 -1.14
C SER A 378 14.68 7.99 -0.70
N LEU A 379 14.41 7.35 0.44
CA LEU A 379 13.07 7.16 0.95
C LEU A 379 12.34 8.48 1.23
N SER A 380 11.03 8.50 0.99
CA SER A 380 10.20 9.63 1.41
C SER A 380 10.07 9.71 2.93
N LEU A 381 9.82 10.93 3.42
CA LEU A 381 9.66 11.22 4.84
C LEU A 381 8.58 10.34 5.50
N GLU A 382 7.47 10.10 4.80
CA GLU A 382 6.38 9.25 5.30
C GLU A 382 6.87 7.82 5.60
N HIS A 383 7.62 7.24 4.66
CA HIS A 383 8.19 5.90 4.81
C HIS A 383 9.25 5.86 5.90
N LYS A 384 10.13 6.87 5.99
CA LYS A 384 11.14 6.98 7.06
C LYS A 384 10.47 6.97 8.44
N ILE A 385 9.34 7.65 8.60
CA ILE A 385 8.56 7.65 9.84
C ILE A 385 8.00 6.25 10.13
N MET A 386 7.32 5.61 9.18
CA MET A 386 6.73 4.29 9.40
C MET A 386 7.79 3.21 9.67
N ILE A 387 8.93 3.25 8.97
CA ILE A 387 10.06 2.32 9.15
C ILE A 387 10.73 2.52 10.52
N LYS A 388 10.82 3.77 11.01
CA LYS A 388 11.35 4.04 12.37
C LYS A 388 10.60 3.23 13.44
N TYR A 389 9.27 3.20 13.38
CA TYR A 389 8.45 2.41 14.31
C TYR A 389 8.63 0.89 14.10
N CYS A 390 8.77 0.43 12.86
CA CYS A 390 9.10 -0.98 12.59
C CYS A 390 10.44 -1.38 13.23
N ASN A 391 11.45 -0.51 13.14
CA ASN A 391 12.75 -0.72 13.76
C ASN A 391 12.67 -0.72 15.29
N GLU A 392 11.82 0.11 15.89
CA GLU A 392 11.56 0.09 17.34
C GLU A 392 10.95 -1.26 17.78
N ILE A 393 9.95 -1.77 17.06
CA ILE A 393 9.33 -3.09 17.31
C ILE A 393 10.38 -4.20 17.20
N LEU A 394 11.22 -4.17 16.16
CA LEU A 394 12.27 -5.15 15.94
C LEU A 394 13.34 -5.11 17.04
N GLN A 395 13.78 -3.92 17.47
CA GLN A 395 14.73 -3.74 18.56
C GLN A 395 14.19 -4.30 19.88
N LEU A 396 12.91 -4.03 20.20
CA LEU A 396 12.24 -4.62 21.37
C LEU A 396 12.22 -6.15 21.32
N THR A 397 12.11 -6.74 20.13
CA THR A 397 12.18 -8.20 19.96
C THR A 397 13.59 -8.71 20.22
N LYS A 398 14.59 -8.14 19.55
CA LYS A 398 15.99 -8.60 19.61
C LYS A 398 16.59 -8.55 21.02
N LEU A 399 16.41 -7.42 21.70
CA LEU A 399 17.03 -7.18 23.01
C LEU A 399 16.46 -8.11 24.09
N ASN A 400 15.18 -8.48 23.98
CA ASN A 400 14.49 -9.15 25.06
C ASN A 400 14.30 -10.66 24.84
N PHE A 401 14.16 -11.13 23.61
CA PHE A 401 13.88 -12.55 23.38
C PHE A 401 15.13 -13.43 23.42
N ASN A 402 16.27 -12.94 22.93
CA ASN A 402 17.52 -13.71 22.89
C ASN A 402 18.10 -13.99 24.28
N ALA A 403 17.83 -13.11 25.26
CA ALA A 403 18.31 -13.24 26.63
C ALA A 403 17.36 -14.02 27.56
N MET A 404 16.19 -14.44 27.07
CA MET A 404 15.11 -14.98 27.91
C MET A 404 14.91 -16.49 27.76
N PRO A 405 14.45 -17.17 28.82
CA PRO A 405 14.16 -18.60 28.75
C PRO A 405 13.07 -18.88 27.73
N LYS A 406 13.14 -20.05 27.06
CA LYS A 406 12.18 -20.51 26.02
C LYS A 406 10.84 -20.98 26.61
N VAL A 407 10.26 -20.15 27.48
CA VAL A 407 8.93 -20.36 28.10
C VAL A 407 8.06 -19.13 27.90
N ILE A 408 6.74 -19.30 28.03
CA ILE A 408 5.78 -18.20 28.01
C ILE A 408 5.87 -17.48 29.36
N THR A 409 6.18 -16.18 29.33
CA THR A 409 6.30 -15.35 30.55
C THR A 409 5.48 -14.08 30.43
N HIS A 410 5.08 -13.52 31.58
CA HIS A 410 4.46 -12.20 31.63
C HIS A 410 5.32 -11.12 30.97
N LYS A 411 6.65 -11.21 31.08
CA LYS A 411 7.56 -10.25 30.45
C LYS A 411 7.49 -10.30 28.92
N LYS A 412 7.56 -11.48 28.31
CA LYS A 412 7.41 -11.65 26.84
C LYS A 412 6.06 -11.13 26.35
N ILE A 413 4.99 -11.45 27.08
CA ILE A 413 3.64 -10.99 26.75
C ILE A 413 3.50 -9.46 26.90
N ASN A 414 4.13 -8.85 27.91
CA ASN A 414 4.15 -7.39 28.04
C ASN A 414 4.93 -6.71 26.90
N ILE A 415 5.99 -7.34 26.38
CA ILE A 415 6.71 -6.84 25.21
C ILE A 415 5.80 -6.86 23.98
N VAL A 416 5.08 -7.97 23.74
CA VAL A 416 4.10 -8.04 22.63
C VAL A 416 3.00 -6.98 22.79
N LYS A 417 2.47 -6.78 24.00
CA LYS A 417 1.52 -5.68 24.26
C LYS A 417 2.12 -4.31 23.92
N ARG A 418 3.39 -4.08 24.25
CA ARG A 418 4.10 -2.84 23.92
C ARG A 418 4.33 -2.68 22.42
N GLN A 419 4.61 -3.76 21.71
CA GLN A 419 4.73 -3.75 20.24
C GLN A 419 3.39 -3.40 19.59
N CYS A 420 2.28 -3.96 20.08
CA CYS A 420 0.94 -3.54 19.64
C CYS A 420 0.72 -2.04 19.87
N GLN A 421 1.09 -1.52 21.04
CA GLN A 421 1.03 -0.08 21.32
C GLN A 421 1.77 0.77 20.28
N ILE A 422 3.03 0.42 20.00
CA ILE A 422 3.85 1.14 19.04
C ILE A 422 3.26 1.10 17.63
N LEU A 423 2.73 -0.05 17.20
CA LEU A 423 2.09 -0.18 15.88
C LEU A 423 0.86 0.74 15.76
N MET A 424 0.07 0.83 16.82
CA MET A 424 -1.13 1.66 16.85
C MET A 424 -0.81 3.15 16.93
N ASP A 425 0.29 3.51 17.61
CA ASP A 425 0.80 4.89 17.65
C ASP A 425 1.42 5.31 16.31
N THR A 426 1.76 4.34 15.45
CA THR A 426 2.32 4.62 14.13
C THR A 426 1.28 5.30 13.25
N PRO A 427 1.50 6.55 12.82
CA PRO A 427 0.54 7.25 11.99
C PRO A 427 0.42 6.58 10.63
N MET A 428 -0.81 6.23 10.22
CA MET A 428 -1.05 5.79 8.86
C MET A 428 -0.86 6.95 7.88
N CYS A 429 0.19 6.88 7.07
CA CYS A 429 0.45 7.85 6.02
C CYS A 429 -0.27 7.40 4.74
N PHE A 430 -1.35 8.08 4.34
CA PHE A 430 -2.11 7.65 3.17
C PHE A 430 -1.30 7.86 1.87
N PRO A 431 -1.05 6.78 1.10
CA PRO A 431 -0.30 6.87 -0.13
C PRO A 431 -1.08 7.60 -1.23
N ARG A 432 -0.35 8.05 -2.24
CA ARG A 432 -0.88 8.86 -3.34
C ARG A 432 -2.03 8.17 -4.07
N PHE A 433 -1.95 6.86 -4.27
CA PHE A 433 -2.89 6.11 -5.09
C PHE A 433 -4.33 6.11 -4.58
N ILE A 434 -4.52 6.26 -3.26
CA ILE A 434 -5.85 6.38 -2.64
C ILE A 434 -6.63 7.55 -3.24
N PHE A 435 -5.94 8.63 -3.60
CA PHE A 435 -6.57 9.87 -4.02
C PHE A 435 -6.57 10.09 -5.53
N GLN A 436 -5.65 9.44 -6.25
CA GLN A 436 -5.51 9.63 -7.70
C GLN A 436 -4.81 8.46 -8.36
N SER A 437 -5.41 7.99 -9.46
CA SER A 437 -4.75 7.08 -10.40
C SER A 437 -3.96 7.88 -11.45
N LEU A 438 -2.73 7.44 -11.73
CA LEU A 438 -1.84 8.07 -12.71
C LEU A 438 -1.68 7.24 -13.99
N GLN A 439 -1.81 5.93 -13.84
CA GLN A 439 -1.69 4.93 -14.89
C GLN A 439 -2.87 3.97 -14.72
N SER A 440 -3.40 3.47 -15.83
CA SER A 440 -4.39 2.40 -15.86
C SER A 440 -4.04 1.48 -17.02
N THR A 441 -3.75 0.23 -16.69
CA THR A 441 -3.49 -0.84 -17.63
C THR A 441 -4.62 -1.85 -17.51
N GLN A 442 -5.36 -2.08 -18.59
CA GLN A 442 -6.46 -3.03 -18.64
C GLN A 442 -6.19 -4.09 -19.69
N ILE A 443 -6.58 -5.33 -19.41
CA ILE A 443 -6.55 -6.42 -20.38
C ILE A 443 -7.99 -6.73 -20.77
N LYS A 444 -8.30 -6.67 -22.06
CA LYS A 444 -9.56 -7.20 -22.60
C LYS A 444 -9.28 -8.57 -23.19
N LEU A 445 -10.06 -9.56 -22.76
CA LEU A 445 -9.95 -10.93 -23.26
C LEU A 445 -11.16 -11.27 -24.14
N SER A 446 -10.90 -11.92 -25.26
CA SER A 446 -11.87 -12.65 -26.06
C SER A 446 -11.52 -14.14 -26.02
N ILE A 447 -12.51 -14.98 -25.73
CA ILE A 447 -12.32 -16.41 -25.50
C ILE A 447 -13.20 -17.17 -26.48
N GLN A 448 -12.58 -18.10 -27.21
CA GLN A 448 -13.27 -19.04 -28.08
C GLN A 448 -13.09 -20.47 -27.55
N PRO A 449 -14.16 -21.30 -27.54
CA PRO A 449 -15.50 -21.05 -28.09
C PRO A 449 -16.33 -20.05 -27.28
N GLU A 450 -17.09 -19.20 -27.99
CA GLU A 450 -18.01 -18.23 -27.37
C GLU A 450 -19.22 -18.94 -26.74
N ARG A 451 -19.79 -18.31 -25.70
CA ARG A 451 -20.98 -18.83 -25.00
C ARG A 451 -22.17 -18.79 -25.96
N LYS A 452 -22.63 -19.96 -26.40
CA LYS A 452 -23.89 -20.06 -27.17
C LYS A 452 -25.06 -20.15 -26.19
N PHE A 453 -26.11 -19.37 -26.44
CA PHE A 453 -27.38 -19.50 -25.74
C PHE A 453 -28.07 -20.77 -26.20
N ASN A 454 -28.19 -21.74 -25.31
CA ASN A 454 -28.93 -22.97 -25.58
C ASN A 454 -30.43 -22.69 -25.33
N THR A 455 -31.33 -23.42 -25.99
CA THR A 455 -32.81 -23.29 -25.92
C THR A 455 -33.41 -23.45 -24.51
N GLN A 456 -32.60 -23.80 -23.50
CA GLN A 456 -32.97 -23.96 -22.09
C GLN A 456 -32.39 -22.85 -21.18
N GLY A 457 -31.88 -21.75 -21.74
CA GLY A 457 -31.41 -20.58 -20.97
C GLY A 457 -30.10 -20.79 -20.19
N THR A 458 -29.36 -21.88 -20.45
CA THR A 458 -28.06 -22.14 -19.81
C THR A 458 -26.91 -22.04 -20.82
N GLU A 459 -25.95 -21.15 -20.54
CA GLU A 459 -24.72 -20.94 -21.31
C GLU A 459 -23.74 -22.11 -21.08
N THR A 460 -23.80 -23.16 -21.91
CA THR A 460 -22.90 -24.32 -21.75
C THR A 460 -22.39 -24.85 -23.08
N VAL A 461 -21.09 -25.14 -23.14
CA VAL A 461 -20.43 -25.82 -24.27
C VAL A 461 -20.53 -27.33 -24.04
N THR A 462 -21.05 -28.09 -25.00
CA THR A 462 -21.22 -29.55 -24.87
C THR A 462 -20.18 -30.30 -25.68
N ILE A 463 -19.54 -31.30 -25.07
CA ILE A 463 -18.44 -32.08 -25.66
C ILE A 463 -18.61 -33.55 -25.29
N GLN A 464 -18.14 -34.47 -26.12
CA GLN A 464 -18.08 -35.90 -25.80
C GLN A 464 -16.82 -36.24 -25.00
N ASN A 465 -16.87 -37.21 -24.10
CA ASN A 465 -15.75 -37.56 -23.19
C ASN A 465 -14.45 -37.94 -23.93
N SER A 466 -14.52 -38.40 -25.19
CA SER A 466 -13.36 -38.73 -26.03
C SER A 466 -12.75 -37.56 -26.80
N HIS A 467 -13.36 -36.37 -26.76
CA HIS A 467 -12.92 -35.21 -27.53
C HIS A 467 -12.16 -34.21 -26.65
N GLU A 468 -11.12 -33.60 -27.23
CA GLU A 468 -10.38 -32.51 -26.61
C GLU A 468 -11.03 -31.16 -26.94
N LEU A 469 -11.09 -30.28 -25.95
CA LEU A 469 -11.55 -28.91 -26.10
C LEU A 469 -10.36 -28.00 -26.36
N ILE A 470 -10.37 -27.34 -27.51
CA ILE A 470 -9.45 -26.24 -27.80
C ILE A 470 -10.06 -24.94 -27.26
N ILE A 471 -9.29 -24.24 -26.43
CA ILE A 471 -9.62 -22.90 -25.94
C ILE A 471 -8.60 -21.94 -26.50
N LYS A 472 -9.05 -21.05 -27.38
CA LYS A 472 -8.27 -19.94 -27.90
C LYS A 472 -8.58 -18.71 -27.06
N VAL A 473 -7.54 -18.11 -26.49
CA VAL A 473 -7.63 -16.88 -25.71
C VAL A 473 -6.88 -15.79 -26.46
N GLU A 474 -7.59 -14.78 -26.91
CA GLU A 474 -7.01 -13.59 -27.52
C GLU A 474 -7.19 -12.42 -26.55
N GLY A 475 -6.25 -11.48 -26.55
CA GLY A 475 -6.39 -10.32 -25.70
C GLY A 475 -5.65 -9.09 -26.19
N VAL A 476 -6.16 -7.94 -25.76
CA VAL A 476 -5.61 -6.61 -26.04
C VAL A 476 -5.28 -5.93 -24.71
N ILE A 477 -4.10 -5.30 -24.65
CA ILE A 477 -3.64 -4.51 -23.51
C ILE A 477 -3.93 -3.03 -23.79
N GLU A 478 -4.86 -2.45 -23.05
CA GLU A 478 -5.16 -1.02 -23.12
C GLU A 478 -4.37 -0.27 -22.04
N LYS A 479 -3.55 0.69 -22.47
CA LYS A 479 -2.72 1.51 -21.58
C LYS A 479 -3.18 2.95 -21.62
N MET A 480 -3.56 3.49 -20.46
CA MET A 480 -3.83 4.91 -20.27
C MET A 480 -2.87 5.45 -19.22
N SER A 481 -2.05 6.44 -19.57
CA SER A 481 -1.13 7.04 -18.61
C SER A 481 -1.05 8.55 -18.73
N ARG A 482 -1.01 9.22 -17.59
CA ARG A 482 -0.73 10.67 -17.46
C ARG A 482 0.76 10.96 -17.20
N VAL A 483 1.55 9.91 -17.00
CA VAL A 483 2.97 9.94 -16.63
C VAL A 483 3.76 8.94 -17.48
N PRO A 484 5.09 9.06 -17.56
CA PRO A 484 5.92 7.96 -18.06
C PRO A 484 5.56 6.66 -17.32
N GLN A 485 5.48 5.57 -18.06
CA GLN A 485 5.06 4.27 -17.53
C GLN A 485 5.97 3.86 -16.36
N PHE A 486 5.39 3.42 -15.25
CA PHE A 486 6.17 3.02 -14.07
C PHE A 486 6.89 1.70 -14.27
N ARG A 487 6.24 0.76 -14.97
CA ARG A 487 6.72 -0.60 -15.23
C ARG A 487 6.31 -1.03 -16.63
N SER A 488 7.25 -1.58 -17.38
CA SER A 488 7.02 -2.14 -18.71
C SER A 488 6.54 -3.60 -18.65
N ILE A 489 5.75 -3.99 -19.64
CA ILE A 489 5.19 -5.33 -19.76
C ILE A 489 6.11 -6.13 -20.68
N LYS A 490 6.58 -7.29 -20.22
CA LYS A 490 7.35 -8.27 -21.00
C LYS A 490 6.41 -9.25 -21.69
N ASN A 491 5.65 -9.99 -20.90
CA ASN A 491 4.76 -11.06 -21.36
C ASN A 491 3.39 -10.95 -20.67
N VAL A 492 2.39 -11.64 -21.22
CA VAL A 492 1.13 -11.93 -20.57
C VAL A 492 1.11 -13.41 -20.21
N ARG A 493 0.90 -13.71 -18.93
CA ARG A 493 0.71 -15.07 -18.44
C ARG A 493 -0.78 -15.36 -18.33
N ILE A 494 -1.24 -16.36 -19.08
CA ILE A 494 -2.61 -16.85 -19.03
C ILE A 494 -2.65 -18.13 -18.22
N HIS A 495 -3.53 -18.15 -17.23
CA HIS A 495 -3.76 -19.31 -16.39
C HIS A 495 -5.16 -19.86 -16.63
N LEU A 496 -5.24 -21.16 -16.85
CA LEU A 496 -6.48 -21.87 -17.04
C LEU A 496 -6.60 -22.94 -15.96
N ASN A 497 -7.73 -22.98 -15.27
CA ASN A 497 -8.03 -23.97 -14.25
C ASN A 497 -9.41 -24.61 -14.51
N SER A 498 -9.46 -25.93 -14.65
CA SER A 498 -10.69 -26.69 -14.84
C SER A 498 -11.07 -27.43 -13.56
N GLN A 499 -12.32 -27.31 -13.11
CA GLN A 499 -12.86 -28.00 -11.94
C GLN A 499 -14.18 -28.72 -12.28
N LEU A 500 -14.35 -29.96 -11.82
CA LEU A 500 -15.61 -30.70 -11.97
C LEU A 500 -16.64 -30.20 -10.95
N LEU A 501 -17.79 -29.70 -11.44
CA LEU A 501 -18.90 -29.22 -10.60
C LEU A 501 -19.89 -30.35 -10.24
N MET A 502 -20.28 -31.17 -11.21
CA MET A 502 -21.25 -32.26 -11.03
C MET A 502 -20.90 -33.43 -11.93
N ARG A 503 -20.94 -34.66 -11.37
CA ARG A 503 -20.87 -35.90 -12.17
C ARG A 503 -22.20 -36.17 -12.87
N SER A 504 -22.14 -36.89 -13.99
CA SER A 504 -23.32 -37.48 -14.64
C SER A 504 -24.11 -38.36 -13.66
N VAL A 505 -25.45 -38.39 -13.80
CA VAL A 505 -26.45 -38.91 -12.83
C VAL A 505 -26.25 -40.38 -12.42
N HIS A 506 -25.39 -41.13 -13.11
CA HIS A 506 -25.18 -42.55 -12.84
C HIS A 506 -24.32 -42.89 -11.60
N ASP A 507 -23.61 -41.94 -10.97
CA ASP A 507 -22.73 -42.23 -9.81
C ASP A 507 -22.74 -41.11 -8.76
N ALA A 508 -23.91 -40.83 -8.16
CA ALA A 508 -24.11 -39.74 -7.19
C ALA A 508 -23.60 -40.04 -5.76
N SER A 509 -22.94 -41.17 -5.49
CA SER A 509 -22.67 -41.64 -4.12
C SER A 509 -21.22 -41.51 -3.61
N LYS A 510 -20.31 -40.87 -4.36
CA LYS A 510 -18.94 -40.59 -3.88
C LYS A 510 -18.56 -39.11 -4.08
N LEU A 511 -18.03 -38.52 -3.01
CA LEU A 511 -17.49 -37.14 -2.95
C LEU A 511 -16.55 -36.84 -4.13
N PRO A 512 -16.39 -35.56 -4.52
CA PRO A 512 -15.48 -35.19 -5.60
C PRO A 512 -14.03 -35.51 -5.21
N ASP A 513 -13.42 -36.50 -5.86
CA ASP A 513 -11.97 -36.70 -5.80
C ASP A 513 -11.28 -35.43 -6.33
N ALA A 514 -10.29 -34.93 -5.57
CA ALA A 514 -9.46 -33.77 -5.92
C ALA A 514 -8.61 -33.96 -7.21
N SER A 515 -8.76 -35.10 -7.90
CA SER A 515 -8.01 -35.49 -9.10
C SER A 515 -8.53 -34.89 -10.41
N ALA A 516 -9.67 -34.18 -10.40
CA ALA A 516 -10.25 -33.59 -11.62
C ALA A 516 -9.83 -32.12 -11.88
N VAL A 517 -8.85 -31.58 -11.15
CA VAL A 517 -8.36 -30.21 -11.34
C VAL A 517 -7.21 -30.18 -12.34
N LYS A 518 -7.47 -29.72 -13.57
CA LYS A 518 -6.41 -29.48 -14.58
C LYS A 518 -6.05 -28.01 -14.63
N ALA A 519 -4.79 -27.70 -14.32
CA ALA A 519 -4.24 -26.37 -14.31
C ALA A 519 -3.19 -26.21 -15.43
N LEU A 520 -3.48 -25.38 -16.42
CA LEU A 520 -2.57 -25.05 -17.52
C LEU A 520 -2.11 -23.59 -17.39
N LYS A 521 -0.86 -23.32 -17.82
CA LYS A 521 -0.26 -21.99 -17.82
C LYS A 521 0.52 -21.80 -19.12
N GLN A 522 0.33 -20.64 -19.75
CA GLN A 522 1.11 -20.24 -20.92
C GLN A 522 1.53 -18.77 -20.78
N GLU A 523 2.78 -18.48 -21.12
CA GLU A 523 3.28 -17.12 -21.23
C GLU A 523 3.45 -16.75 -22.70
N VAL A 524 2.92 -15.60 -23.09
CA VAL A 524 2.92 -15.14 -24.47
C VAL A 524 3.39 -13.68 -24.51
N PRO A 525 4.35 -13.33 -25.39
CA PRO A 525 4.71 -11.93 -25.61
C PRO A 525 3.56 -11.18 -26.29
N ALA A 526 3.33 -9.93 -25.88
CA ALA A 526 2.34 -9.08 -26.55
C ALA A 526 3.01 -8.33 -27.71
N HIS A 527 2.55 -8.59 -28.93
CA HIS A 527 2.99 -7.88 -30.13
C HIS A 527 1.98 -6.77 -30.44
N ASN A 528 2.44 -5.51 -30.44
CA ASN A 528 1.57 -4.32 -30.61
C ASN A 528 0.36 -4.32 -29.66
N ASP A 529 0.61 -4.62 -28.37
CA ASP A 529 -0.42 -4.73 -27.33
C ASP A 529 -1.48 -5.83 -27.56
N PHE A 530 -1.27 -6.74 -28.52
CA PHE A 530 -2.12 -7.90 -28.77
C PHE A 530 -1.39 -9.22 -28.48
N PHE A 531 -2.10 -10.21 -27.96
CA PHE A 531 -1.56 -11.56 -27.70
C PHE A 531 -2.61 -12.65 -27.93
N THR A 532 -2.13 -13.86 -28.22
CA THR A 532 -2.95 -15.05 -28.44
C THR A 532 -2.34 -16.27 -27.77
N ALA A 533 -3.16 -17.06 -27.08
CA ALA A 533 -2.78 -18.32 -26.47
C ALA A 533 -3.78 -19.41 -26.82
N GLU A 534 -3.33 -20.65 -26.87
CA GLU A 534 -4.15 -21.81 -27.22
C GLU A 534 -3.92 -22.92 -26.20
N PHE A 535 -5.01 -23.39 -25.60
CA PHE A 535 -5.02 -24.45 -24.60
C PHE A 535 -5.81 -25.63 -25.12
N LEU A 536 -5.31 -26.83 -24.84
CA LEU A 536 -5.98 -28.08 -25.16
C LEU A 536 -6.37 -28.78 -23.86
N LEU A 537 -7.66 -29.06 -23.70
CA LEU A 537 -8.23 -29.68 -22.51
C LEU A 537 -8.88 -31.01 -22.85
N SER A 538 -8.34 -32.07 -22.28
CA SER A 538 -8.99 -33.38 -22.25
C SER A 538 -9.79 -33.55 -20.96
N PHE A 539 -11.01 -34.05 -21.05
CA PHE A 539 -11.82 -34.44 -19.91
C PHE A 539 -11.80 -35.96 -19.78
N GLN A 540 -11.63 -36.47 -18.56
CA GLN A 540 -11.57 -37.92 -18.31
C GLN A 540 -12.87 -38.45 -17.70
N ILE A 541 -13.71 -37.55 -17.18
CA ILE A 541 -14.92 -37.87 -16.43
C ILE A 541 -16.07 -37.12 -17.09
N GLY A 542 -17.19 -37.78 -17.37
CA GLY A 542 -18.42 -37.12 -17.80
C GLY A 542 -19.06 -36.30 -16.69
N GLY A 543 -19.59 -35.14 -17.04
CA GLY A 543 -20.17 -34.22 -16.08
C GLY A 543 -20.01 -32.75 -16.47
N SER A 544 -20.49 -31.86 -15.60
CA SER A 544 -20.36 -30.42 -15.77
C SER A 544 -19.04 -29.95 -15.17
N HIS A 545 -18.19 -29.34 -15.99
CA HIS A 545 -16.93 -28.71 -15.61
C HIS A 545 -17.05 -27.19 -15.65
N GLN A 546 -16.31 -26.52 -14.77
CA GLN A 546 -16.12 -25.08 -14.77
C GLN A 546 -14.66 -24.77 -15.06
N ILE A 547 -14.42 -24.02 -16.13
CA ILE A 547 -13.10 -23.58 -16.55
C ILE A 547 -12.97 -22.11 -16.20
N GLN A 548 -11.99 -21.78 -15.36
CA GLN A 548 -11.62 -20.43 -14.99
C GLN A 548 -10.37 -20.04 -15.77
N ILE A 549 -10.45 -18.95 -16.53
CA ILE A 549 -9.38 -18.38 -17.33
C ILE A 549 -9.03 -17.03 -16.73
N SER A 550 -7.77 -16.81 -16.40
CA SER A 550 -7.29 -15.53 -15.88
C SER A 550 -6.05 -15.06 -16.63
N ALA A 551 -5.95 -13.75 -16.86
CA ALA A 551 -4.75 -13.13 -17.38
C ALA A 551 -3.97 -12.41 -16.27
N SER A 552 -2.65 -12.42 -16.39
CA SER A 552 -1.72 -11.73 -15.51
C SER A 552 -0.60 -11.12 -16.34
N LEU A 553 -0.10 -9.96 -15.93
CA LEU A 553 1.02 -9.30 -16.59
C LEU A 553 2.34 -9.80 -15.99
N VAL A 554 3.34 -9.98 -16.82
CA VAL A 554 4.73 -10.23 -16.40
C VAL A 554 5.56 -9.04 -16.80
N ASP A 555 6.26 -8.42 -15.85
CA ASP A 555 7.13 -7.27 -16.12
C ASP A 555 8.55 -7.68 -16.56
N LEU A 556 9.43 -6.69 -16.76
CA LEU A 556 10.82 -6.94 -17.16
C LEU A 556 11.67 -7.61 -16.07
N GLU A 557 11.24 -7.52 -14.81
CA GLU A 557 11.90 -8.17 -13.66
C GLU A 557 11.36 -9.59 -13.44
N ASP A 558 10.61 -10.13 -14.41
CA ASP A 558 9.94 -11.44 -14.35
C ASP A 558 8.93 -11.57 -13.19
N LYS A 559 8.47 -10.45 -12.65
CA LYS A 559 7.44 -10.41 -11.62
C LYS A 559 6.06 -10.50 -12.23
N THR A 560 5.20 -11.31 -11.59
CA THR A 560 3.84 -11.56 -12.04
C THR A 560 2.84 -10.68 -11.30
N TRP A 561 1.93 -10.08 -12.06
CA TRP A 561 0.91 -9.16 -11.56
C TRP A 561 -0.47 -9.67 -11.95
N HIS A 562 -1.30 -9.97 -10.96
CA HIS A 562 -2.61 -10.59 -11.14
C HIS A 562 -3.71 -9.59 -11.52
N THR A 563 -3.40 -8.62 -12.39
CA THR A 563 -4.27 -7.48 -12.74
C THR A 563 -5.27 -7.72 -13.87
N GLY A 564 -5.18 -8.86 -14.56
CA GLY A 564 -6.07 -9.17 -15.68
C GLY A 564 -7.46 -9.68 -15.26
N PRO A 565 -8.41 -9.69 -16.19
CA PRO A 565 -9.76 -10.17 -15.94
C PRO A 565 -9.77 -11.68 -15.69
N ARG A 566 -10.82 -12.13 -15.00
CA ARG A 566 -11.13 -13.54 -14.81
C ARG A 566 -12.41 -13.85 -15.57
N HIS A 567 -12.36 -14.85 -16.44
CA HIS A 567 -13.49 -15.38 -17.17
C HIS A 567 -13.78 -16.80 -16.73
N THR A 568 -15.07 -17.12 -16.68
CA THR A 568 -15.54 -18.47 -16.35
C THR A 568 -16.33 -19.03 -17.53
N LEU A 569 -16.04 -20.26 -17.93
CA LEU A 569 -16.73 -21.02 -18.97
C LEU A 569 -17.23 -22.33 -18.38
N THR A 570 -18.49 -22.69 -18.65
CA THR A 570 -19.06 -23.96 -18.19
C THR A 570 -19.15 -24.95 -19.36
N VAL A 571 -18.63 -26.15 -19.16
CA VAL A 571 -18.55 -27.20 -20.18
C VAL A 571 -19.24 -28.46 -19.68
N LYS A 572 -20.18 -29.01 -20.46
CA LYS A 572 -20.84 -30.29 -20.18
C LYS A 572 -20.21 -31.38 -21.02
N VAL A 573 -19.69 -32.39 -20.34
CA VAL A 573 -19.04 -33.55 -20.96
C VAL A 573 -19.99 -34.74 -20.87
N HIS A 574 -20.36 -35.31 -22.01
CA HIS A 574 -21.23 -36.50 -22.08
C HIS A 574 -20.38 -37.78 -22.11
N ASP A 575 -20.77 -38.77 -21.29
CA ASP A 575 -20.21 -40.11 -21.33
C ASP A 575 -20.62 -40.83 -22.62
N GLU A 576 -19.71 -41.66 -23.16
CA GLU A 576 -20.05 -42.52 -24.30
C GLU A 576 -21.05 -43.59 -23.85
N ILE A 577 -22.27 -43.55 -24.40
CA ILE A 577 -23.24 -44.63 -24.23
C ILE A 577 -22.75 -45.79 -25.10
N HIS A 578 -22.11 -46.79 -24.50
CA HIS A 578 -21.89 -48.08 -25.18
C HIS A 578 -23.26 -48.71 -25.49
N HIS A 579 -23.70 -48.62 -26.75
CA HIS A 579 -24.81 -49.40 -27.27
C HIS A 579 -24.42 -50.88 -27.41
N ASN A 580 -24.44 -51.63 -26.31
CA ASN A 580 -24.63 -53.08 -26.39
C ASN A 580 -26.12 -53.34 -26.64
N ARG A 581 -26.52 -53.49 -27.90
CA ARG A 581 -27.80 -54.09 -28.28
C ARG A 581 -27.65 -55.62 -28.21
N PRO A 582 -28.31 -56.35 -27.30
CA PRO A 582 -28.56 -57.76 -27.51
C PRO A 582 -29.75 -57.86 -28.48
N GLY A 583 -29.49 -58.31 -29.71
CA GLY A 583 -30.55 -58.66 -30.65
C GLY A 583 -31.33 -59.85 -30.10
N VAL A 584 -32.61 -59.63 -29.78
CA VAL A 584 -33.58 -60.69 -29.55
C VAL A 584 -34.32 -60.94 -30.85
N SER A 585 -34.30 -62.19 -31.26
CA SER A 585 -35.15 -62.85 -32.25
C SER A 585 -36.65 -62.72 -31.92
N ASN A 586 -37.41 -62.11 -32.83
CA ASN A 586 -38.59 -62.67 -33.53
C ASN A 586 -39.34 -61.55 -34.25
#